data_AF-A0AA35W7Y5-F1
#
_entry.id   AF-A0AA35W7Y5-F1
#
_cell.length_a   1.000
_cell.length_b   1.000
_cell.length_c   1.000
_cell.angle_alpha   90.00
_cell.angle_beta   90.00
_cell.angle_gamma   90.00
#
_symmetry.space_group_name_H-M   'P 1'
#
loop_
_entity.id
_entity.type
_entity.pdbx_description
1 polymer ?
#
loop_
_entity_poly.entity_id
_entity_poly.type
_entity_poly.pdbx_seq_one_letter_code
_entity_poly.pdbx_strand_id
1 'polypeptide(L)' 'MYVPGKLKDTSKVLVDVGTGFYIEKNVPGAQDYFQRRIDFITRNIEEVQKNLQEKHMIRESE' A
#
# COMPACT_ATOMS: atom_id res chain seq x y z
N MET A 1 -2.68 -6.42 25.38
CA MET A 1 -1.60 -6.33 26.39
C MET A 1 -0.36 -5.75 25.71
N TYR A 2 0.35 -4.85 26.37
CA TYR A 2 1.61 -4.27 25.88
C TYR A 2 2.75 -4.65 26.83
N VAL A 3 3.94 -4.86 26.29
CA VAL A 3 5.13 -5.25 27.06
C VAL A 3 6.21 -4.16 26.89
N PRO A 4 6.79 -3.63 27.97
CA PRO A 4 7.88 -2.66 27.87
C PRO A 4 9.15 -3.34 27.33
N GLY A 5 9.86 -2.64 26.45
CA GLY A 5 11.09 -3.13 25.83
C GLY A 5 12.03 -1.99 25.44
N LYS A 6 13.29 -2.31 25.14
CA LYS A 6 14.28 -1.35 24.65
C LYS A 6 14.57 -1.64 23.19
N LEU A 7 14.59 -0.58 22.38
CA LEU A 7 14.88 -0.67 20.96
C LEU A 7 16.40 -0.83 20.77
N LYS A 8 16.81 -1.86 20.02
CA LYS A 8 18.23 -2.19 19.80
C LYS A 8 18.77 -1.62 18.49
N ASP A 9 18.01 -1.75 17.41
CA ASP A 9 18.37 -1.26 16.07
C ASP A 9 17.16 -0.54 15.46
N THR A 10 17.40 0.67 14.95
CA THR A 10 16.40 1.52 14.30
C THR A 10 16.67 1.72 12.81
N SER A 11 17.80 1.20 12.31
CA SER A 11 18.23 1.37 10.93
C SER A 11 17.51 0.42 9.97
N LYS A 12 17.06 -0.72 10.49
CA LYS A 12 16.41 -1.80 9.74
C LYS A 12 15.03 -2.11 10.29
N VAL A 13 14.11 -2.35 9.38
CA VAL A 13 12.70 -2.64 9.68
C VAL A 13 12.25 -3.84 8.87
N LEU A 14 11.31 -4.59 9.44
CA LEU A 14 10.66 -5.70 8.78
C LEU A 14 9.46 -5.17 7.99
N VAL A 15 9.37 -5.49 6.71
CA VAL A 15 8.29 -5.05 5.82
C VAL A 15 7.50 -6.26 5.33
N ASP A 16 6.18 -6.23 5.49
CA ASP A 16 5.26 -7.24 4.98
C ASP A 16 4.97 -6.99 3.49
N VAL A 17 5.28 -7.99 2.67
CA VAL A 17 5.05 -7.93 1.21
C VAL A 17 3.83 -8.72 0.75
N GLY A 18 3.13 -9.42 1.65
CA GLY A 18 2.00 -10.29 1.36
C GLY A 18 2.35 -11.78 1.41
N THR A 19 1.30 -12.62 1.29
CA THR A 19 1.37 -14.09 1.32
C THR A 19 2.12 -14.69 2.52
N GLY A 20 2.25 -13.94 3.61
CA GLY A 20 2.96 -14.34 4.82
C GLY A 20 4.48 -14.15 4.76
N PHE A 21 5.00 -13.42 3.77
CA PHE A 21 6.42 -13.13 3.63
C PHE A 21 6.79 -11.75 4.16
N TYR A 22 7.91 -11.71 4.87
CA TYR A 22 8.51 -10.49 5.39
C TYR A 22 9.92 -10.32 4.85
N ILE A 23 10.29 -9.07 4.55
CA ILE A 23 11.63 -8.72 4.11
C ILE A 23 12.24 -7.67 5.04
N GLU A 24 13.53 -7.81 5.34
CA GLU A 24 14.27 -6.79 6.05
C GLU A 24 14.68 -5.68 5.06
N LYS A 25 14.35 -4.43 5.40
CA LYS A 25 14.75 -3.24 4.63
C LYS A 25 15.32 -2.18 5.55
N ASN A 26 16.16 -1.31 5.00
CA ASN A 26 16.51 -0.07 5.69
C ASN A 26 15.32 0.90 5.68
N VAL A 27 15.34 1.89 6.58
CA VAL A 27 14.26 2.88 6.70
C VAL A 27 13.92 3.57 5.36
N PRO A 28 14.89 4.08 4.56
CA PRO A 28 14.58 4.72 3.29
C PRO A 28 13.96 3.77 2.26
N GLY A 29 14.45 2.52 2.19
CA GLY A 29 13.91 1.52 1.28
C GLY A 29 12.52 1.04 1.67
N ALA A 30 12.19 1.05 2.97
CA ALA A 30 10.84 0.78 3.45
C ALA A 30 9.88 1.93 3.09
N GLN A 31 10.31 3.18 3.26
CA GLN A 31 9.53 4.36 2.86
C GLN A 31 9.20 4.34 1.36
N ASP A 32 10.20 4.10 0.51
CA ASP A 32 9.99 3.95 -0.94
C ASP A 32 9.01 2.82 -1.27
N TYR A 33 9.14 1.67 -0.61
CA TYR A 33 8.22 0.55 -0.81
C TYR A 33 6.77 0.94 -0.51
N PHE A 34 6.53 1.61 0.63
CA PHE A 34 5.18 2.03 1.00
C PHE A 34 4.66 3.13 0.08
N GLN A 35 5.49 4.07 -0.36
CA GLN A 35 5.09 5.10 -1.31
C GLN A 35 4.63 4.48 -2.64
N ARG A 36 5.41 3.54 -3.20
CA ARG A 36 5.02 2.82 -4.43
C ARG A 36 3.72 2.04 -4.25
N ARG A 37 3.50 1.46 -3.07
CA ARG A 37 2.26 0.73 -2.77
C ARG A 37 1.06 1.65 -2.69
N ILE A 38 1.22 2.83 -2.10
CA ILE A 38 0.18 3.88 -2.09
C ILE A 38 -0.15 4.28 -3.52
N ASP A 39 0.86 4.64 -4.33
CA ASP A 39 0.66 5.08 -5.71
C ASP A 39 -0.04 4.02 -6.56
N PHE A 40 0.33 2.74 -6.39
CA PHE A 40 -0.32 1.63 -7.06
C PHE A 40 -1.81 1.50 -6.70
N ILE A 41 -2.13 1.57 -5.40
CA ILE A 41 -3.53 1.48 -4.94
C ILE A 41 -4.33 2.67 -5.45
N THR A 42 -3.78 3.89 -5.38
CA THR A 42 -4.44 5.10 -5.86
C THR A 42 -4.78 5.00 -7.35
N ARG A 43 -3.83 4.59 -8.19
CA ARG A 43 -4.07 4.41 -9.64
C ARG A 43 -5.18 3.40 -9.92
N ASN A 44 -5.21 2.29 -9.19
CA ASN A 44 -6.26 1.29 -9.35
C ASN A 44 -7.64 1.84 -8.94
N ILE A 45 -7.71 2.66 -7.90
CA ILE A 45 -8.96 3.33 -7.49
C ILE A 45 -9.43 4.29 -8.58
N GLU A 46 -8.53 5.11 -9.13
CA GLU A 46 -8.84 6.05 -10.22
C GLU A 46 -9.36 5.33 -11.47
N GLU A 47 -8.73 4.23 -11.87
CA GLU A 47 -9.16 3.42 -13.01
C GLU A 47 -10.56 2.81 -12.77
N VAL A 48 -10.80 2.25 -11.58
CA VAL A 48 -12.11 1.69 -11.22
C VAL A 48 -13.17 2.78 -11.21
N GLN A 49 -12.87 3.97 -10.68
CA GLN A 49 -13.80 5.09 -10.65
C GLN A 49 -14.17 5.56 -12.06
N LYS A 50 -13.20 5.67 -12.96
CA LYS A 50 -13.44 6.03 -14.37
C LYS A 50 -14.36 5.01 -15.04
N ASN A 51 -14.04 3.71 -14.92
CA ASN A 51 -14.84 2.64 -15.51
C ASN A 51 -16.27 2.63 -14.96
N LEU A 52 -16.46 2.96 -13.68
CA LEU A 52 -17.77 3.07 -13.06
C LEU A 52 -18.58 4.24 -13.62
N GLN A 53 -17.95 5.40 -13.80
CA GLN A 53 -18.58 6.59 -14.38
C GLN A 53 -19.03 6.34 -15.82
N GLU A 54 -18.17 5.72 -16.64
CA GLU A 54 -18.51 5.36 -18.03
C GLU A 54 -19.74 4.44 -18.09
N LYS A 55 -19.80 3.41 -17.24
CA LYS A 55 -20.96 2.51 -17.16
C LYS A 55 -22.23 3.22 -16.68
N HIS A 56 -22.10 4.18 -15.76
CA HIS A 56 -23.25 4.95 -15.29
C HIS A 56 -23.86 5.79 -16.41
N MET A 57 -23.01 6.51 -17.17
CA MET A 57 -23.45 7.33 -18.30
C MET A 57 -24.13 6.49 -19.38
N ILE A 58 -23.58 5.31 -19.71
CA ILE A 58 -24.20 4.40 -20.69
C ILE A 58 -25.60 4.01 -20.22
N ARG A 59 -25.77 3.64 -18.95
CA ARG A 59 -27.07 3.25 -18.39
C ARG A 59 -28.09 4.39 -18.37
N GLU A 60 -27.67 5.64 -18.24
CA GLU A 60 -28.56 6.81 -18.28
C GLU A 60 -28.91 7.24 -19.71
N SER A 61 -28.14 6.80 -20.70
CA SER A 61 -28.39 7.05 -22.12
C SER A 61 -29.26 5.99 -22.81
N GLU A 62 -29.56 4.89 -22.10
CA GLU A 62 -30.54 3.87 -22.48
C GLU A 62 -31.92 4.18 -21.88
#